data_AF-A0A7C6Y567-F1
#
_entry.id   AF-A0A7C6Y567-F1
#
_cell.length_a   1.000
_cell.length_b   1.000
_cell.length_c   1.000
_cell.angle_alpha   90.00
_cell.angle_beta   90.00
_cell.angle_gamma   90.00
#
_symmetry.space_group_name_H-M   'P 1'
#
loop_
_entity.id
_entity.type
_entity.pdbx_description
1 polymer ?
#
loop_
_entity_poly.entity_id
_entity_poly.type
_entity_poly.pdbx_seq_one_letter_code
_entity_poly.pdbx_strand_id
1 'polypeptide(L)'
;IFLAISTSLPEMVTTTTAARMGLLDMAVGNVLGANLMNLNLLFVIDLFYRRGSLLAAVSPLQYVTAFMGILITMLVLYSIKRPSDVVLGDISLNSLFIVAGFISAVVVLFLLGGTF
;
A
#
# COMPACT_ATOMS: atom_id res chain seq x y z
N ILE A 1 -6.61 3.08 -12.39
CA ILE A 1 -6.65 4.21 -11.42
C ILE A 1 -8.03 4.34 -10.77
N PHE A 2 -9.13 4.52 -11.50
CA PHE A 2 -10.48 4.63 -10.92
C PHE A 2 -10.90 3.46 -10.01
N LEU A 3 -10.65 2.21 -10.41
CA LEU A 3 -10.95 1.04 -9.59
C LEU A 3 -10.18 1.05 -8.25
N ALA A 4 -8.90 1.41 -8.28
CA ALA A 4 -8.05 1.48 -7.09
C ALA A 4 -8.53 2.57 -6.13
N ILE A 5 -8.94 3.74 -6.65
CA ILE A 5 -9.53 4.81 -5.85
C ILE A 5 -10.85 4.35 -5.23
N SER A 6 -11.75 3.76 -6.02
CA SER A 6 -13.07 3.33 -5.55
C SER A 6 -13.00 2.27 -4.45
N THR A 7 -12.03 1.37 -4.53
CA THR A 7 -11.84 0.27 -3.57
C THR A 7 -11.03 0.67 -2.34
N SER A 8 -10.37 1.83 -2.34
CA SER A 8 -9.59 2.35 -1.21
C SER A 8 -10.23 3.57 -0.53
N LEU A 9 -11.34 4.08 -1.10
CA LEU A 9 -12.02 5.28 -0.60
C LEU A 9 -12.68 5.03 0.77
N PRO A 10 -13.40 3.91 1.02
CA PRO A 10 -13.94 3.62 2.35
C PRO A 10 -12.84 3.55 3.43
N GLU A 11 -11.70 2.97 3.11
CA GLU A 11 -10.53 2.82 3.98
C GLU A 11 -9.91 4.17 4.29
N MET A 12 -9.83 5.06 3.30
CA MET A 12 -9.35 6.42 3.50
C MET A 12 -10.27 7.20 4.45
N VAL A 13 -11.59 7.09 4.27
CA VAL A 13 -12.58 7.76 5.14
C VAL A 13 -12.50 7.24 6.57
N THR A 14 -12.45 5.92 6.76
CA THR A 14 -12.37 5.29 8.08
C THR A 14 -11.04 5.61 8.79
N THR A 15 -9.90 5.52 8.09
CA THR A 15 -8.58 5.86 8.63
C THR A 15 -8.50 7.32 9.06
N THR A 16 -8.96 8.25 8.21
CA THR A 16 -8.92 9.69 8.51
C THR A 16 -9.85 10.04 9.67
N THR A 17 -11.01 9.41 9.76
CA THR A 17 -11.94 9.59 10.89
C THR A 17 -11.32 9.07 12.18
N ALA A 18 -10.76 7.86 12.19
CA ALA A 18 -10.09 7.29 13.36
C ALA A 18 -8.91 8.16 13.83
N ALA A 19 -8.09 8.67 12.90
CA ALA A 19 -6.99 9.58 13.22
C ALA A 19 -7.49 10.89 13.86
N ARG A 20 -8.57 11.49 13.33
CA ARG A 20 -9.18 12.71 13.90
C ARG A 20 -9.78 12.49 15.30
N MET A 21 -10.19 11.27 15.61
CA MET A 21 -10.69 10.88 16.93
C MET A 21 -9.56 10.52 17.92
N GLY A 22 -8.30 10.61 17.51
CA GLY A 22 -7.14 10.21 18.33
C GLY A 22 -6.95 8.69 18.44
N LEU A 23 -7.69 7.90 17.65
CA LEU A 23 -7.63 6.44 17.66
C LEU A 23 -6.55 5.94 16.67
N LEU A 24 -5.28 6.27 16.95
CA LEU A 24 -4.16 5.99 16.04
C LEU A 24 -3.93 4.50 15.78
N ASP A 25 -4.08 3.65 16.79
CA ASP A 25 -3.96 2.19 16.63
C ASP A 25 -5.02 1.62 15.69
N MET A 26 -6.24 2.17 15.74
CA MET A 26 -7.32 1.80 14.83
C MET A 26 -7.04 2.29 13.41
N ALA A 27 -6.52 3.51 13.26
CA ALA A 27 -6.14 4.05 11.95
C ALA A 27 -5.05 3.19 11.28
N VAL A 28 -4.00 2.84 12.02
CA VAL A 28 -2.91 1.97 11.52
C VAL A 28 -3.42 0.56 11.24
N GLY A 29 -4.22 0.00 12.16
CA GLY A 29 -4.85 -1.31 12.00
C GLY A 29 -5.73 -1.39 10.76
N ASN A 30 -6.49 -0.34 10.43
CA ASN A 30 -7.31 -0.27 9.23
C ASN A 30 -6.46 -0.32 7.95
N VAL A 31 -5.40 0.50 7.86
CA VAL A 31 -4.54 0.54 6.67
C VAL A 31 -3.83 -0.80 6.44
N LEU A 32 -3.21 -1.37 7.48
CA LEU A 32 -2.50 -2.65 7.34
C LEU A 32 -3.47 -3.81 7.12
N GLY A 33 -4.61 -3.81 7.81
CA GLY A 33 -5.66 -4.81 7.67
C GLY A 33 -6.27 -4.83 6.27
N ALA A 34 -6.53 -3.67 5.67
CA ALA A 34 -7.02 -3.57 4.30
C ALA A 34 -6.04 -4.18 3.28
N ASN A 35 -4.74 -3.93 3.44
CA ASN A 35 -3.71 -4.55 2.59
C ASN A 35 -3.69 -6.09 2.75
N LEU A 36 -3.85 -6.61 3.96
CA LEU A 36 -3.95 -8.06 4.21
C LEU A 36 -5.21 -8.67 3.61
N MET A 37 -6.34 -7.98 3.66
CA MET A 37 -7.60 -8.42 3.04
C MET A 37 -7.45 -8.47 1.52
N ASN A 38 -6.81 -7.48 0.91
CA ASN A 38 -6.52 -7.47 -0.53
C ASN A 38 -5.67 -8.67 -0.97
N LEU A 39 -4.68 -9.06 -0.17
CA LEU A 39 -3.87 -10.26 -0.44
C LEU A 39 -4.68 -11.55 -0.26
N ASN A 40 -5.54 -11.63 0.75
CA ASN A 40 -6.46 -12.77 0.92
C ASN A 40 -7.43 -12.90 -0.26
N LEU A 41 -7.89 -11.78 -0.80
CA LEU A 41 -8.76 -11.79 -1.98
C LEU A 41 -8.08 -12.43 -3.18
N LEU A 42 -6.76 -12.26 -3.34
CA LEU A 42 -6.01 -12.96 -4.40
C LEU A 42 -6.07 -14.49 -4.22
N PHE A 43 -5.94 -14.98 -2.99
CA PHE A 43 -6.08 -16.41 -2.70
C PHE A 43 -7.48 -16.92 -3.06
N VAL A 44 -8.52 -16.18 -2.68
CA VAL A 44 -9.91 -16.53 -3.05
C VAL A 44 -10.07 -16.55 -4.57
N ILE A 45 -9.56 -15.54 -5.27
CA ILE A 45 -9.64 -15.46 -6.74
C ILE A 45 -8.89 -16.63 -7.40
N ASP A 46 -7.72 -17.00 -6.89
CA ASP A 46 -6.91 -18.11 -7.41
C ASP A 46 -7.67 -19.45 -7.31
N LEU A 47 -8.43 -19.68 -6.23
CA LEU A 47 -9.29 -20.88 -6.10
C LEU A 47 -10.35 -21.02 -7.20
N PHE A 48 -10.86 -19.91 -7.72
CA PHE A 48 -11.85 -19.91 -8.80
C PHE A 48 -11.24 -19.82 -10.20
N TYR A 49 -9.92 -19.58 -10.31
CA TYR A 49 -9.24 -19.38 -11.58
C TYR A 49 -8.91 -20.73 -12.24
N ARG A 50 -9.69 -21.13 -13.25
CA ARG A 50 -9.60 -22.46 -13.89
C ARG A 50 -8.59 -22.56 -15.05
N ARG A 51 -7.84 -21.50 -15.36
CA ARG A 51 -6.96 -21.42 -16.55
C ARG A 51 -5.46 -21.58 -16.25
N GLY A 52 -5.10 -22.12 -15.08
CA GLY A 52 -3.72 -22.28 -14.62
C GLY A 52 -3.45 -21.51 -13.33
N SER A 53 -2.19 -21.23 -12.99
CA SER A 53 -1.86 -20.35 -11.86
C SER A 53 -2.18 -18.90 -12.20
N LEU A 54 -2.90 -18.19 -11.33
CA LEU A 54 -3.14 -16.75 -11.50
C LEU A 54 -1.82 -15.99 -11.68
N LEU A 55 -0.77 -16.39 -10.94
CA LEU A 55 0.54 -15.74 -10.98
C LEU A 55 1.23 -15.87 -12.35
N ALA A 56 0.93 -16.91 -13.12
CA ALA A 56 1.49 -17.09 -14.47
C ALA A 56 0.79 -16.20 -15.51
N ALA A 57 -0.42 -15.73 -15.22
CA ALA A 57 -1.21 -14.88 -16.12
C ALA A 57 -0.99 -13.37 -15.90
N VAL A 58 -0.22 -13.01 -14.87
CA VAL A 58 0.01 -11.62 -14.45
C VAL A 58 1.10 -10.97 -15.30
N SER A 59 0.92 -9.68 -15.63
CA SER A 59 1.90 -8.89 -16.38
C SER A 59 3.26 -8.81 -15.66
N PRO A 60 4.39 -8.83 -16.38
CA PRO A 60 5.73 -8.64 -15.79
C PRO A 60 5.87 -7.38 -14.94
N LEU A 61 5.12 -6.32 -15.25
CA LEU A 61 5.14 -5.07 -14.48
C LEU A 61 4.64 -5.28 -13.04
N GLN A 62 3.80 -6.29 -12.79
CA GLN A 62 3.28 -6.56 -11.46
C GLN A 62 4.37 -7.01 -10.48
N TYR A 63 5.45 -7.65 -10.95
CA TYR A 63 6.58 -8.01 -10.09
C TYR A 63 7.23 -6.76 -9.49
N VAL A 64 7.35 -5.68 -10.29
CA VAL A 64 7.88 -4.39 -9.83
C VAL A 64 6.93 -3.76 -8.82
N THR A 65 5.62 -3.76 -9.11
CA THR A 65 4.61 -3.24 -8.18
C THR A 65 4.64 -3.99 -6.83
N ALA A 66 4.72 -5.31 -6.86
CA ALA A 66 4.80 -6.14 -5.66
C ALA A 66 6.06 -5.85 -4.84
N PHE A 67 7.22 -5.79 -5.52
CA PHE A 67 8.50 -5.48 -4.87
C PHE A 67 8.50 -4.10 -4.20
N MET A 68 8.03 -3.07 -4.91
CA MET A 68 7.90 -1.71 -4.35
C MET A 68 6.91 -1.67 -3.18
N GLY A 69 5.78 -2.37 -3.29
CA GLY A 69 4.80 -2.49 -2.20
C GLY A 69 5.38 -3.12 -0.94
N ILE A 70 6.20 -4.17 -1.09
CA ILE A 70 6.91 -4.80 0.03
C ILE A 70 7.89 -3.81 0.68
N LEU A 71 8.69 -3.10 -0.12
CA LEU A 71 9.65 -2.12 0.41
C LEU A 71 8.96 -1.00 1.21
N ILE A 72 7.87 -0.45 0.69
CA ILE A 72 7.10 0.59 1.39
C ILE A 72 6.47 0.03 2.67
N THR A 73 5.93 -1.20 2.62
CA THR A 73 5.36 -1.84 3.83
C THR A 73 6.43 -2.07 4.90
N MET A 74 7.64 -2.48 4.51
CA MET A 74 8.78 -2.62 5.42
C MET A 74 9.17 -1.28 6.04
N LEU A 75 9.16 -0.20 5.26
CA LEU A 75 9.41 1.15 5.76
C LEU A 75 8.33 1.61 6.76
N VAL A 76 7.06 1.30 6.50
CA VAL A 76 5.95 1.57 7.43
C VAL A 76 6.17 0.81 8.75
N LEU A 77 6.46 -0.49 8.69
CA LEU A 77 6.71 -1.30 9.89
C LEU A 77 7.94 -0.82 10.68
N TYR A 78 9.01 -0.43 9.98
CA TYR A 78 10.18 0.18 10.59
C TYR A 78 9.82 1.51 11.30
N SER A 79 9.02 2.35 10.65
CA SER A 79 8.59 3.64 11.18
C SER A 79 7.71 3.51 12.43
N ILE A 80 6.90 2.45 12.53
CA ILE A 80 6.11 2.14 13.71
C ILE A 80 7.02 1.73 14.88
N LYS A 81 8.06 0.92 14.62
CA LYS A 81 9.01 0.48 15.67
C LYS A 81 9.98 1.57 16.11
N ARG A 82 10.32 2.48 15.22
CA ARG A 82 11.19 3.62 15.48
C ARG A 82 10.46 4.91 15.13
N PRO A 83 9.53 5.37 15.99
CA PRO A 83 8.94 6.68 15.82
C PRO A 83 10.08 7.71 15.81
N SER A 84 10.09 8.55 14.78
CA SER A 84 11.11 9.59 14.64
C SER A 84 10.75 10.79 15.52
N ASP A 85 11.70 11.21 16.35
CA ASP A 85 11.58 12.42 17.19
C ASP A 85 11.69 13.72 16.37
N VAL A 86 12.14 13.60 15.10
CA VAL A 86 12.24 14.73 14.18
C VAL A 86 10.90 14.92 13.48
N VAL A 87 10.19 15.94 13.93
CA VAL A 87 8.88 16.35 13.40
C VAL A 87 9.02 17.73 12.74
N LEU A 88 8.53 17.87 11.50
CA LEU A 88 8.41 19.15 10.81
C LEU A 88 6.93 19.57 10.86
N GLY A 89 6.57 20.41 11.84
CA GLY A 89 5.17 20.71 12.14
C GLY A 89 4.47 19.49 12.74
N ASP A 90 3.39 19.01 12.09
CA ASP A 90 2.67 17.78 12.47
C ASP A 90 3.14 16.52 11.72
N ILE A 91 4.12 16.65 10.80
CA ILE A 91 4.55 15.57 9.91
C ILE A 91 5.90 15.01 10.36
N SER A 92 5.95 13.70 10.61
CA SER A 92 7.21 13.01 10.93
C SER A 92 8.11 12.85 9.70
N LEU A 93 9.42 12.86 9.90
CA LEU A 93 10.39 12.57 8.84
C LEU A 93 10.20 11.16 8.24
N ASN A 94 9.71 10.20 9.04
CA ASN A 94 9.34 8.86 8.58
C ASN A 94 8.21 8.88 7.54
N SER A 95 7.16 9.68 7.77
CA SER A 95 6.06 9.82 6.80
C SER A 95 6.52 10.45 5.48
N LEU A 96 7.51 11.34 5.51
CA LEU A 96 8.08 11.92 4.28
C LEU A 96 8.78 10.84 3.45
N PHE A 97 9.57 9.97 4.09
CA PHE A 97 10.20 8.84 3.39
C PHE A 97 9.17 7.87 2.79
N ILE A 98 8.06 7.62 3.49
CA ILE A 98 6.98 6.77 2.97
C ILE A 98 6.36 7.39 1.72
N VAL A 99 6.03 8.69 1.75
CA VAL A 99 5.46 9.40 0.60
C VAL A 99 6.47 9.47 -0.56
N ALA A 100 7.74 9.77 -0.28
CA ALA A 100 8.79 9.78 -1.29
C ALA A 100 8.97 8.40 -1.95
N GLY A 101 8.95 7.33 -1.14
CA GLY A 101 8.97 5.94 -1.61
C GLY A 101 7.79 5.63 -2.52
N PHE A 102 6.57 6.00 -2.12
CA PHE A 102 5.38 5.84 -2.95
C PHE A 102 5.46 6.60 -4.29
N ILE A 103 5.86 7.87 -4.26
CA ILE A 103 6.04 8.68 -5.49
C ILE A 103 7.09 8.03 -6.40
N SER A 104 8.21 7.60 -5.83
CA SER A 104 9.27 6.93 -6.60
C SER A 104 8.76 5.64 -7.26
N ALA A 105 7.96 4.83 -6.54
CA ALA A 105 7.36 3.62 -7.08
C ALA A 105 6.41 3.93 -8.25
N VAL A 106 5.56 4.96 -8.11
CA VAL A 106 4.66 5.40 -9.19
C VAL A 106 5.43 5.88 -10.41
N VAL A 107 6.49 6.65 -10.22
CA VAL A 107 7.34 7.14 -11.33
C VAL A 107 8.04 5.97 -12.04
N VAL A 108 8.63 5.04 -11.29
CA VAL A 108 9.27 3.84 -11.86
C VAL A 108 8.27 3.01 -12.64
N LEU A 109 7.07 2.78 -12.08
CA LEU A 109 6.00 2.05 -12.77
C LEU A 109 5.51 2.76 -14.03
N PHE A 110 5.42 4.10 -14.03
CA PHE A 110 5.04 4.87 -15.21
C PHE A 110 6.10 4.78 -16.31
N LEU A 111 7.39 4.92 -15.95
CA LEU A 111 8.50 4.84 -16.91
C LEU A 111 8.63 3.44 -17.51
N LEU A 112 8.50 2.39 -16.70
CA LEU A 112 8.53 1.00 -17.17
C LEU A 112 7.26 0.61 -17.92
N GLY A 113 6.10 1.09 -17.47
CA GLY A 113 4.81 0.84 -18.13
C GLY A 113 4.71 1.47 -19.52
N GLY A 114 5.48 2.52 -19.82
CA GLY A 114 5.60 3.09 -21.16
C GLY A 114 6.53 2.31 -22.10
N THR A 115 7.24 1.27 -21.62
CA THR A 115 8.18 0.46 -22.40
C THR A 115 7.64 -0.92 -22.81
N PHE A 116 6.41 -1.26 -22.42
CA PHE A 116 5.67 -2.48 -22.78
C PHE A 116 4.38 -2.14 -23.51
#